data_AF-A0A3B0C7H8-F1
#
_entry.id   AF-A0A3B0C7H8-F1
#
_cell.length_a   1.000
_cell.length_b   1.000
_cell.length_c   1.000
_cell.angle_alpha   90.00
_cell.angle_beta   90.00
_cell.angle_gamma   90.00
#
_symmetry.space_group_name_H-M   'P 1'
#
loop_
_entity.id
_entity.type
_entity.pdbx_description
1 polymer ?
#
loop_
_entity_poly.entity_id
_entity_poly.type
_entity_poly.pdbx_seq_one_letter_code
_entity_poly.pdbx_strand_id
1 'polypeptide(L)'
;MTQMQAGEAAHKANRPDYNQAPPRAVYIHIPFCTNKCHYCDFNSYVVQGQPVMDYLRALEREMELTVERFPAEGIESIFVGGGTPTVLTPEQMSYFLGTVNRYFGDRLPDCEITMEANPGTTDPEKLAAMKEGGVNRISFGVQSFDNKLLETIGRIHSTDDVYRSIENARAAGFDNLSIDLMLGLPNQTVEAMNATLDEALKLELQHYSAYSLKIEENTLFHTLYHKNKLPLPSEDDELNMYVTVMRRMKEAGYRQYEISNFAKPSMESRHNKAYWRNLAYYGLGAGAHGYASGKRHFNIKGVQAYIDACGKGLPIKETHDVSRQEAMEDFMMVGLRLLDGVSNADFRRQFGIGMEQPFGRQLEKLLSRGLLQAENDGFRLTEQGLLFGNDVFGEFLE
;
A
#
# COMPACT_ATOMS: atom_id res chain seq x y z
N MET A 1 -14.23 -48.21 -28.82
CA MET A 1 -13.81 -47.74 -27.48
C MET A 1 -12.29 -47.70 -27.47
N THR A 2 -11.61 -46.57 -27.40
CA THR A 2 -12.04 -45.19 -27.59
C THR A 2 -10.77 -44.40 -27.93
N GLN A 3 -10.89 -43.49 -28.89
CA GLN A 3 -9.93 -42.42 -29.20
C GLN A 3 -9.72 -41.43 -28.02
N MET A 4 -9.83 -41.87 -26.76
CA MET A 4 -9.79 -41.02 -25.56
C MET A 4 -8.40 -40.90 -24.92
N GLN A 5 -7.41 -41.71 -25.30
CA GLN A 5 -6.10 -41.71 -24.61
C GLN A 5 -4.99 -40.94 -25.34
N ALA A 6 -5.28 -40.35 -26.50
CA ALA A 6 -4.34 -39.45 -27.20
C ALA A 6 -4.66 -37.96 -27.00
N GLY A 7 -5.79 -37.63 -26.34
CA GLY A 7 -6.27 -36.25 -26.14
C GLY A 7 -5.80 -35.57 -24.85
N GLU A 8 -5.31 -36.32 -23.86
CA GLU A 8 -4.91 -35.75 -22.55
C GLU A 8 -3.41 -35.40 -22.45
N ALA A 9 -2.58 -35.87 -23.38
CA ALA A 9 -1.15 -35.60 -23.38
C ALA A 9 -0.74 -34.36 -24.20
N ALA A 10 -1.65 -33.77 -24.98
CA ALA A 10 -1.40 -32.60 -25.83
C ALA A 10 -1.96 -31.27 -25.28
N HIS A 11 -2.43 -31.25 -24.02
CA HIS A 11 -2.98 -30.05 -23.37
C HIS A 11 -2.18 -29.57 -22.15
N LYS A 12 -0.91 -29.99 -22.04
CA LYS A 12 0.03 -29.58 -20.97
C LYS A 12 1.25 -28.80 -21.47
N ALA A 13 1.30 -28.40 -22.74
CA ALA A 13 2.32 -27.49 -23.26
C ALA A 13 1.71 -26.09 -23.45
N ASN A 14 2.31 -25.08 -22.81
CA ASN A 14 1.92 -23.65 -22.79
C ASN A 14 0.65 -23.25 -22.00
N ARG A 15 0.62 -23.54 -20.69
CA ARG A 15 -0.15 -22.67 -19.78
C ARG A 15 0.78 -21.57 -19.28
N PRO A 16 0.49 -20.28 -19.54
CA PRO A 16 1.34 -19.19 -19.08
C PRO A 16 1.32 -19.07 -17.56
N ASP A 17 2.43 -18.58 -17.00
CA ASP A 17 2.79 -18.54 -15.57
C ASP A 17 2.12 -17.36 -14.83
N TYR A 18 0.79 -17.29 -14.90
CA TYR A 18 0.03 -16.15 -14.37
C TYR A 18 -0.05 -16.17 -12.85
N ASN A 19 0.85 -15.46 -12.19
CA ASN A 19 0.81 -15.24 -10.75
C ASN A 19 0.64 -16.56 -9.95
N GLN A 20 1.16 -17.67 -10.51
CA GLN A 20 1.16 -19.01 -9.93
C GLN A 20 2.34 -19.19 -8.96
N ALA A 21 3.34 -18.31 -9.05
CA ALA A 21 4.47 -18.27 -8.14
C ALA A 21 3.98 -18.06 -6.69
N PRO A 22 4.67 -18.67 -5.71
CA PRO A 22 4.36 -18.46 -4.30
C PRO A 22 4.48 -16.96 -3.96
N PRO A 23 3.57 -16.40 -3.14
CA PRO A 23 3.64 -15.01 -2.76
C PRO A 23 4.93 -14.69 -2.00
N ARG A 24 5.55 -13.56 -2.33
CA ARG A 24 6.82 -13.09 -1.73
C ARG A 24 6.68 -11.79 -0.94
N ALA A 25 5.48 -11.24 -0.90
CA ALA A 25 5.12 -10.09 -0.10
C ALA A 25 4.00 -10.46 0.87
N VAL A 26 4.02 -9.87 2.06
CA VAL A 26 3.02 -10.09 3.11
C VAL A 26 2.43 -8.76 3.53
N TYR A 27 1.12 -8.60 3.43
CA TYR A 27 0.39 -7.50 4.04
C TYR A 27 -0.36 -8.01 5.28
N ILE A 28 -0.19 -7.31 6.39
CA ILE A 28 -0.84 -7.64 7.66
C ILE A 28 -1.62 -6.43 8.15
N HIS A 29 -2.92 -6.63 8.35
CA HIS A 29 -3.83 -5.60 8.78
C HIS A 29 -4.03 -5.63 10.31
N ILE A 30 -3.71 -4.53 10.99
CA ILE A 30 -4.05 -4.29 12.40
C ILE A 30 -5.17 -3.23 12.44
N PRO A 31 -6.43 -3.62 12.70
CA PRO A 31 -7.61 -2.78 12.45
C PRO A 31 -7.90 -1.82 13.61
N PHE A 32 -6.91 -1.49 14.46
CA PHE A 32 -7.13 -0.71 15.67
C PHE A 32 -6.53 0.69 15.56
N CYS A 33 -7.27 1.69 15.97
CA CYS A 33 -6.83 3.09 16.07
C CYS A 33 -7.16 3.66 17.45
N THR A 34 -6.46 4.71 17.86
CA THR A 34 -6.86 5.55 19.01
C THR A 34 -8.17 6.28 18.74
N ASN A 35 -8.37 6.74 17.52
CA ASN A 35 -9.54 7.48 17.07
C ASN A 35 -9.70 7.31 15.55
N LYS A 36 -10.90 7.57 15.03
CA LYS A 36 -11.16 7.55 13.59
C LYS A 36 -10.99 8.95 13.00
N CYS A 37 -10.04 9.11 12.07
CA CYS A 37 -9.86 10.35 11.32
C CYS A 37 -11.09 10.61 10.43
N HIS A 38 -11.40 11.88 10.16
CA HIS A 38 -12.66 12.24 9.51
C HIS A 38 -12.77 11.80 8.03
N TYR A 39 -11.62 11.58 7.38
CA TYR A 39 -11.49 11.08 6.01
C TYR A 39 -11.26 9.58 5.90
N CYS A 40 -10.97 8.88 7.01
CA CYS A 40 -10.44 7.52 6.95
C CYS A 40 -11.54 6.50 6.62
N ASP A 41 -11.36 5.82 5.49
CA ASP A 41 -12.20 4.75 4.95
C ASP A 41 -11.66 3.34 5.28
N PHE A 42 -10.44 3.24 5.79
CA PHE A 42 -9.84 1.97 6.19
C PHE A 42 -10.70 1.20 7.21
N ASN A 43 -10.58 -0.12 7.16
CA ASN A 43 -11.23 -1.05 8.09
C ASN A 43 -10.65 -0.92 9.51
N SER A 44 -11.02 0.15 10.20
CA SER A 44 -10.46 0.54 11.50
C SER A 44 -11.54 0.69 12.56
N TYR A 45 -11.17 0.34 13.79
CA TYR A 45 -11.99 0.38 14.99
C TYR A 45 -11.23 1.09 16.09
N VAL A 46 -11.94 1.89 16.88
CA VAL A 46 -11.36 2.49 18.10
C VAL A 46 -10.97 1.36 19.05
N VAL A 47 -9.72 1.35 19.49
CA VAL A 47 -9.11 0.25 20.26
C VAL A 47 -9.76 0.02 21.62
N GLN A 48 -10.36 1.07 22.21
CA GLN A 48 -10.98 0.99 23.52
C GLN A 48 -12.11 -0.07 23.54
N GLY A 49 -11.96 -1.07 24.41
CA GLY A 49 -12.93 -2.16 24.56
C GLY A 49 -12.82 -3.27 23.51
N GLN A 50 -11.84 -3.21 22.60
CA GLN A 50 -11.60 -4.26 21.62
C GLN A 50 -10.81 -5.45 22.21
N PRO A 51 -11.08 -6.69 21.79
CA PRO A 51 -10.36 -7.88 22.26
C PRO A 51 -9.02 -8.04 21.53
N VAL A 52 -8.09 -7.11 21.73
CA VAL A 52 -6.83 -7.01 20.95
C VAL A 52 -5.99 -8.29 21.00
N MET A 53 -5.79 -8.88 22.18
CA MET A 53 -5.02 -10.12 22.29
C MET A 53 -5.69 -11.32 21.61
N ASP A 54 -7.02 -11.43 21.68
CA ASP A 54 -7.74 -12.51 21.01
C ASP A 54 -7.72 -12.32 19.49
N TYR A 55 -7.74 -11.08 19.02
CA TYR A 55 -7.48 -10.76 17.61
C TYR A 55 -6.08 -11.21 17.17
N LEU A 56 -5.04 -10.92 17.96
CA LEU A 56 -3.67 -11.33 17.62
C LEU A 56 -3.51 -12.86 17.61
N ARG A 57 -4.18 -13.59 18.51
CA ARG A 57 -4.23 -15.06 18.50
C ARG A 57 -4.99 -15.61 17.28
N ALA A 58 -6.09 -14.96 16.90
CA ALA A 58 -6.83 -15.32 15.70
C ALA A 58 -5.99 -15.07 14.43
N LEU A 59 -5.21 -13.99 14.41
CA LEU A 59 -4.25 -13.68 13.35
C LEU A 59 -3.12 -14.71 13.30
N GLU A 60 -2.56 -15.14 14.44
CA GLU A 60 -1.62 -16.26 14.52
C GLU A 60 -2.19 -17.53 13.87
N ARG A 61 -3.44 -17.88 14.19
CA ARG A 61 -4.12 -19.04 13.60
C ARG A 61 -4.33 -18.89 12.09
N GLU A 62 -4.66 -17.69 11.62
CA GLU A 62 -4.74 -17.41 10.19
C GLU A 62 -3.38 -17.59 9.50
N MET A 63 -2.30 -17.06 10.08
CA MET A 63 -0.94 -17.19 9.55
C MET A 63 -0.56 -18.67 9.40
N GLU A 64 -0.76 -19.45 10.46
CA GLU A 64 -0.53 -20.89 10.47
C GLU A 64 -1.28 -21.61 9.34
N LEU A 65 -2.59 -21.44 9.27
CA LEU A 65 -3.43 -22.07 8.24
C LEU A 65 -3.07 -21.62 6.82
N THR A 66 -2.68 -20.36 6.68
CA THR A 66 -2.30 -19.79 5.39
C THR A 66 -1.01 -20.42 4.90
N VAL A 67 0.03 -20.47 5.73
CA VAL A 67 1.33 -21.03 5.32
C VAL A 67 1.30 -22.55 5.16
N GLU A 68 0.43 -23.26 5.90
CA GLU A 68 0.17 -24.69 5.68
C GLU A 68 -0.44 -24.95 4.29
N ARG A 69 -1.34 -24.08 3.85
CA ARG A 69 -2.05 -24.22 2.57
C ARG A 69 -1.24 -23.67 1.39
N PHE A 70 -0.52 -22.58 1.62
CA PHE A 70 0.26 -21.84 0.65
C PHE A 70 1.62 -21.54 1.28
N PRO A 71 2.62 -22.41 1.10
CA PRO A 71 3.93 -22.24 1.71
C PRO A 71 4.60 -20.92 1.34
N ALA A 72 5.13 -20.21 2.34
CA ALA A 72 5.97 -19.05 2.15
C ALA A 72 7.38 -19.49 1.73
N GLU A 73 7.91 -18.90 0.66
CA GLU A 73 9.29 -19.14 0.21
C GLU A 73 9.95 -17.81 -0.11
N GLY A 74 11.05 -17.50 0.61
CA GLY A 74 11.89 -16.33 0.34
C GLY A 74 11.12 -15.01 0.32
N ILE A 75 10.49 -14.66 1.45
CA ILE A 75 9.75 -13.40 1.63
C ILE A 75 10.70 -12.20 1.42
N GLU A 76 10.28 -11.26 0.57
CA GLU A 76 11.02 -10.05 0.24
C GLU A 76 10.50 -8.80 0.96
N SER A 77 9.23 -8.80 1.36
CA SER A 77 8.65 -7.68 2.08
C SER A 77 7.50 -8.10 3.00
N ILE A 78 7.42 -7.46 4.16
CA ILE A 78 6.29 -7.52 5.09
C ILE A 78 5.87 -6.09 5.36
N PHE A 79 4.58 -5.79 5.20
CA PHE A 79 4.01 -4.49 5.45
C PHE A 79 2.88 -4.64 6.46
N VAL A 80 3.03 -3.96 7.60
CA VAL A 80 2.04 -3.96 8.68
C VAL A 80 1.37 -2.59 8.70
N GLY A 81 0.07 -2.57 8.41
CA GLY A 81 -0.71 -1.34 8.32
C GLY A 81 -2.16 -1.54 8.74
N GLY A 82 -3.02 -0.64 8.28
CA GLY A 82 -4.47 -0.75 8.43
C GLY A 82 -5.05 0.37 9.27
N GLY A 83 -5.33 0.11 10.55
CA GLY A 83 -5.63 1.18 11.48
C GLY A 83 -4.36 1.93 11.87
N THR A 84 -3.81 1.58 13.02
CA THR A 84 -2.54 2.12 13.52
C THR A 84 -1.84 1.00 14.28
N PRO A 85 -0.97 0.21 13.64
CA PRO A 85 -0.30 -0.93 14.28
C PRO A 85 0.38 -0.58 15.61
N THR A 86 0.92 0.63 15.74
CA THR A 86 1.61 1.12 16.94
C THR A 86 0.70 1.46 18.12
N VAL A 87 -0.62 1.20 18.03
CA VAL A 87 -1.51 1.22 19.20
C VAL A 87 -1.39 -0.02 20.07
N LEU A 88 -0.83 -1.10 19.54
CA LEU A 88 -0.51 -2.30 20.32
C LEU A 88 0.42 -1.92 21.48
N THR A 89 0.22 -2.51 22.66
CA THR A 89 1.18 -2.37 23.78
C THR A 89 2.52 -3.02 23.44
N PRO A 90 3.62 -2.72 24.16
CA PRO A 90 4.90 -3.40 23.94
C PRO A 90 4.78 -4.94 23.94
N GLU A 91 4.03 -5.51 24.88
CA GLU A 91 3.85 -6.97 24.99
C GLU A 91 3.05 -7.54 23.81
N GLN A 92 2.02 -6.81 23.38
CA GLN A 92 1.23 -7.16 22.20
C GLN A 92 2.06 -7.10 20.92
N MET A 93 2.90 -6.07 20.78
CA MET A 93 3.81 -5.90 19.65
C MET A 93 4.84 -7.04 19.60
N SER A 94 5.46 -7.37 20.74
CA SER A 94 6.40 -8.50 20.82
C SER A 94 5.76 -9.84 20.50
N TYR A 95 4.54 -10.09 21.00
CA TYR A 95 3.78 -11.30 20.66
C TYR A 95 3.46 -11.36 19.15
N PHE A 96 2.98 -10.25 18.60
CA PHE A 96 2.66 -10.13 17.18
C PHE A 96 3.88 -10.38 16.30
N LEU A 97 4.99 -9.68 16.52
CA LEU A 97 6.20 -9.83 15.70
C LEU A 97 6.86 -11.19 15.90
N GLY A 98 6.80 -11.76 17.11
CA GLY A 98 7.22 -13.15 17.36
C GLY A 98 6.42 -14.16 16.53
N THR A 99 5.12 -13.92 16.36
CA THR A 99 4.24 -14.72 15.48
C THR A 99 4.62 -14.55 14.01
N VAL A 100 4.81 -13.31 13.55
CA VAL A 100 5.26 -13.02 12.17
C VAL A 100 6.59 -13.70 11.87
N ASN A 101 7.55 -13.65 12.80
CA ASN A 101 8.84 -14.33 12.66
C ASN A 101 8.72 -15.85 12.61
N ARG A 102 7.72 -16.43 13.30
CA ARG A 102 7.50 -17.89 13.28
C ARG A 102 7.00 -18.38 11.93
N TYR A 103 6.02 -17.69 11.32
CA TYR A 103 5.36 -18.16 10.09
C TYR A 103 5.96 -17.58 8.81
N PHE A 104 6.61 -16.42 8.90
CA PHE A 104 7.28 -15.76 7.77
C PHE A 104 8.77 -15.53 8.08
N GLY A 105 9.41 -16.50 8.73
CA GLY A 105 10.84 -16.45 9.08
C GLY A 105 11.78 -16.74 7.91
N ASP A 106 11.32 -17.48 6.89
CA ASP A 106 12.07 -17.70 5.66
C ASP A 106 12.03 -16.45 4.77
N ARG A 107 13.06 -15.61 4.93
CA ARG A 107 13.17 -14.29 4.32
C ARG A 107 14.42 -14.20 3.47
N LEU A 108 14.35 -13.37 2.42
CA LEU A 108 15.57 -12.92 1.78
C LEU A 108 16.42 -12.06 2.74
N PRO A 109 17.76 -12.03 2.57
CA PRO A 109 18.66 -11.26 3.44
C PRO A 109 18.32 -9.76 3.56
N ASP A 110 17.73 -9.17 2.53
CA ASP A 110 17.36 -7.76 2.43
C ASP A 110 15.84 -7.52 2.55
N CYS A 111 15.12 -8.44 3.20
CA CYS A 111 13.67 -8.32 3.39
C CYS A 111 13.29 -7.00 4.07
N GLU A 112 12.42 -6.22 3.44
CA GLU A 112 11.85 -5.00 4.02
C GLU A 112 10.73 -5.36 4.99
N ILE A 113 10.77 -4.88 6.22
CA ILE A 113 9.68 -5.01 7.18
C ILE A 113 9.26 -3.60 7.58
N THR A 114 8.15 -3.15 6.98
CA THR A 114 7.57 -1.83 7.21
C THR A 114 6.49 -1.92 8.29
N MET A 115 6.54 -1.01 9.25
CA MET A 115 5.47 -0.74 10.20
C MET A 115 4.88 0.65 9.96
N GLU A 116 3.57 0.75 9.74
CA GLU A 116 2.87 2.03 9.81
C GLU A 116 2.73 2.50 11.27
N ALA A 117 2.89 3.80 11.47
CA ALA A 117 2.82 4.43 12.77
C ALA A 117 2.05 5.77 12.72
N ASN A 118 1.39 6.10 13.81
CA ASN A 118 0.89 7.44 14.06
C ASN A 118 1.90 8.20 14.95
N PRO A 119 2.30 9.44 14.62
CA PRO A 119 3.02 10.28 15.55
C PRO A 119 2.38 10.28 16.96
N GLY A 120 3.21 10.18 17.99
CA GLY A 120 2.79 10.08 19.39
C GLY A 120 2.47 8.66 19.87
N THR A 121 2.52 7.65 19.00
CA THR A 121 2.26 6.25 19.37
C THR A 121 3.51 5.35 19.37
N THR A 122 4.71 5.92 19.28
CA THR A 122 5.99 5.20 19.26
C THR A 122 6.87 5.59 20.45
N ASP A 123 6.55 5.04 21.62
CA ASP A 123 7.44 5.14 22.79
C ASP A 123 8.67 4.22 22.66
N PRO A 124 9.71 4.43 23.49
CA PRO A 124 10.96 3.67 23.38
C PRO A 124 10.80 2.15 23.52
N GLU A 125 9.91 1.68 24.39
CA GLU A 125 9.70 0.25 24.62
C GLU A 125 9.06 -0.42 23.39
N LYS A 126 8.08 0.23 22.75
CA LYS A 126 7.50 -0.25 21.49
C LYS A 126 8.50 -0.25 20.35
N LEU A 127 9.32 0.80 20.24
CA LEU A 127 10.35 0.87 19.21
C LEU A 127 11.41 -0.23 19.39
N ALA A 128 11.79 -0.53 20.63
CA ALA A 128 12.67 -1.66 20.94
C ALA A 128 12.04 -2.99 20.52
N ALA A 129 10.79 -3.25 20.91
CA ALA A 129 10.05 -4.45 20.50
C ALA A 129 9.95 -4.59 18.97
N MET A 130 9.71 -3.48 18.25
CA MET A 130 9.69 -3.44 16.79
C MET A 130 11.05 -3.81 16.20
N LYS A 131 12.13 -3.23 16.72
CA LYS A 131 13.50 -3.48 16.23
C LYS A 131 13.92 -4.92 16.48
N GLU A 132 13.66 -5.46 17.67
CA GLU A 132 13.91 -6.86 18.04
C GLU A 132 13.08 -7.83 17.18
N GLY A 133 11.85 -7.43 16.85
CA GLY A 133 10.97 -8.18 15.95
C GLY A 133 11.40 -8.14 14.48
N GLY A 134 12.43 -7.37 14.12
CA GLY A 134 13.00 -7.29 12.78
C GLY A 134 12.45 -6.17 11.90
N VAL A 135 11.61 -5.27 12.44
CA VAL A 135 11.16 -4.08 11.70
C VAL A 135 12.38 -3.25 11.33
N ASN A 136 12.49 -2.88 10.06
CA ASN A 136 13.61 -2.08 9.54
C ASN A 136 13.16 -0.82 8.78
N ARG A 137 11.84 -0.59 8.63
CA ARG A 137 11.28 0.64 8.07
C ARG A 137 10.04 1.07 8.85
N ILE A 138 9.89 2.38 9.10
CA ILE A 138 8.69 2.95 9.73
C ILE A 138 8.10 4.03 8.81
N SER A 139 6.79 3.98 8.56
CA SER A 139 6.05 5.05 7.87
C SER A 139 5.14 5.78 8.86
N PHE A 140 5.38 7.07 9.07
CA PHE A 140 4.57 7.90 9.96
C PHE A 140 3.52 8.68 9.17
N GLY A 141 2.25 8.46 9.46
CA GLY A 141 1.16 9.23 8.85
C GLY A 141 1.08 10.66 9.38
N VAL A 142 1.93 11.58 8.93
CA VAL A 142 2.03 12.96 9.45
C VAL A 142 0.91 13.85 8.93
N GLN A 143 0.57 13.70 7.66
CA GLN A 143 -0.44 14.42 6.88
C GLN A 143 -0.13 15.90 6.63
N SER A 144 0.21 16.66 7.67
CA SER A 144 0.55 18.09 7.57
C SER A 144 1.43 18.55 8.72
N PHE A 145 2.20 19.62 8.51
CA PHE A 145 2.89 20.36 9.59
C PHE A 145 2.11 21.60 10.05
N ASP A 146 0.79 21.62 9.85
CA ASP A 146 -0.12 22.66 10.37
C ASP A 146 -1.13 22.03 11.35
N ASN A 147 -1.03 22.41 12.63
CA ASN A 147 -1.90 21.89 13.70
C ASN A 147 -3.40 22.16 13.44
N LYS A 148 -3.76 23.26 12.79
CA LYS A 148 -5.17 23.56 12.46
C LYS A 148 -5.70 22.61 11.40
N LEU A 149 -4.89 22.28 10.39
CA LEU A 149 -5.24 21.29 9.39
C LEU A 149 -5.37 19.90 10.02
N LEU A 150 -4.42 19.52 10.89
CA LEU A 150 -4.45 18.25 11.64
C LEU A 150 -5.74 18.11 12.46
N GLU A 151 -6.11 19.14 13.24
CA GLU A 151 -7.37 19.17 13.99
C GLU A 151 -8.58 19.03 13.06
N THR A 152 -8.60 19.76 11.93
CA THR A 152 -9.70 19.76 10.95
C THR A 152 -9.96 18.37 10.37
N ILE A 153 -8.91 17.56 10.17
CA ILE A 153 -9.03 16.21 9.60
C ILE A 153 -9.20 15.12 10.68
N GLY A 154 -9.29 15.53 11.96
CA GLY A 154 -9.49 14.64 13.10
C GLY A 154 -8.23 13.88 13.52
N ARG A 155 -7.03 14.43 13.28
CA ARG A 155 -5.79 13.90 13.87
C ARG A 155 -5.69 14.36 15.33
N ILE A 156 -5.14 13.48 16.15
CA ILE A 156 -4.93 13.72 17.59
C ILE A 156 -3.48 14.06 17.92
N HIS A 157 -2.59 14.03 16.92
CA HIS A 157 -1.19 14.37 17.06
C HIS A 157 -0.96 15.82 16.62
N SER A 158 0.03 16.45 17.23
CA SER A 158 0.56 17.76 16.87
C SER A 158 1.86 17.65 16.07
N THR A 159 2.32 18.76 15.53
CA THR A 159 3.67 18.87 14.93
C THR A 159 4.79 18.44 15.88
N ASP A 160 4.68 18.76 17.17
CA ASP A 160 5.70 18.41 18.17
C ASP A 160 5.76 16.90 18.41
N ASP A 161 4.63 16.22 18.26
CA ASP A 161 4.57 14.75 18.31
C ASP A 161 5.26 14.13 17.10
N VAL A 162 5.21 14.76 15.93
CA VAL A 162 5.94 14.33 14.73
C VAL A 162 7.44 14.36 14.98
N TYR A 163 7.97 15.51 15.39
CA TYR A 163 9.40 15.67 15.64
C TYR A 163 9.90 14.67 16.69
N ARG A 164 9.18 14.57 17.82
CA ARG A 164 9.52 13.63 18.90
C ARG A 164 9.47 12.17 18.46
N SER A 165 8.49 11.78 17.64
CA SER A 165 8.38 10.39 17.16
C SER A 165 9.53 10.01 16.23
N ILE A 166 9.95 10.93 15.36
CA ILE A 166 11.10 10.74 14.47
C ILE A 166 12.40 10.66 15.27
N GLU A 167 12.59 11.56 16.25
CA GLU A 167 13.74 11.53 17.15
C GLU A 167 13.81 10.21 17.94
N ASN A 168 12.69 9.76 18.50
CA ASN A 168 12.62 8.47 19.20
C ASN A 168 12.98 7.30 18.28
N ALA A 169 12.44 7.27 17.05
CA ALA A 169 12.76 6.22 16.09
C ALA A 169 14.25 6.20 15.72
N ARG A 170 14.85 7.38 15.50
CA ARG A 170 16.30 7.51 15.28
C ARG A 170 17.11 7.03 16.47
N ALA A 171 16.71 7.42 17.68
CA ALA A 171 17.37 7.00 18.92
C ALA A 171 17.29 5.48 19.13
N ALA A 172 16.21 4.84 18.68
CA ALA A 172 16.06 3.39 18.66
C ALA A 172 16.83 2.69 17.52
N GLY A 173 17.55 3.45 16.68
CA GLY A 173 18.39 2.92 15.60
C GLY A 173 17.65 2.60 14.31
N PHE A 174 16.51 3.25 14.04
CA PHE A 174 15.89 3.23 12.71
C PHE A 174 16.54 4.27 11.79
N ASP A 175 16.98 3.82 10.63
CA ASP A 175 17.67 4.60 9.59
C ASP A 175 16.88 4.67 8.27
N ASN A 176 15.79 3.92 8.15
CA ASN A 176 14.84 3.99 7.04
C ASN A 176 13.48 4.47 7.55
N LEU A 177 13.27 5.78 7.46
CA LEU A 177 12.05 6.44 7.90
C LEU A 177 11.31 7.08 6.73
N SER A 178 9.99 7.03 6.81
CA SER A 178 9.06 7.68 5.89
C SER A 178 8.05 8.51 6.65
N ILE A 179 7.57 9.58 6.02
CA ILE A 179 6.37 10.28 6.43
C ILE A 179 5.38 10.34 5.29
N ASP A 180 4.11 10.31 5.63
CA ASP A 180 3.01 10.47 4.70
C ASP A 180 2.42 11.87 4.83
N LEU A 181 2.24 12.55 3.70
CA LEU A 181 1.72 13.90 3.58
C LEU A 181 0.45 13.90 2.73
N MET A 182 -0.49 14.77 3.07
CA MET A 182 -1.74 14.92 2.33
C MET A 182 -1.85 16.30 1.68
N LEU A 183 -2.23 16.29 0.42
CA LEU A 183 -2.68 17.45 -0.34
C LEU A 183 -4.20 17.44 -0.50
N GLY A 184 -4.81 18.58 -0.78
CA GLY A 184 -6.26 18.70 -0.95
C GLY A 184 -7.06 18.69 0.37
N LEU A 185 -6.43 18.95 1.52
CA LEU A 185 -7.13 18.96 2.81
C LEU A 185 -8.11 20.14 2.91
N PRO A 186 -9.19 20.04 3.71
CA PRO A 186 -10.12 21.15 3.88
C PRO A 186 -9.44 22.40 4.43
N ASN A 187 -9.66 23.55 3.78
CA ASN A 187 -8.99 24.83 4.02
C ASN A 187 -7.48 24.86 3.76
N GLN A 188 -6.88 23.84 3.16
CA GLN A 188 -5.45 23.86 2.81
C GLN A 188 -5.20 24.78 1.63
N THR A 189 -4.21 25.66 1.76
CA THR A 189 -3.76 26.54 0.67
C THR A 189 -2.43 26.04 0.11
N VAL A 190 -2.05 26.55 -1.07
CA VAL A 190 -0.76 26.23 -1.70
C VAL A 190 0.41 26.68 -0.81
N GLU A 191 0.25 27.79 -0.09
CA GLU A 191 1.23 28.29 0.88
C GLU A 191 1.38 27.33 2.06
N ALA A 192 0.28 26.81 2.60
CA ALA A 192 0.31 25.82 3.68
C ALA A 192 1.00 24.51 3.26
N MET A 193 0.81 24.10 2.00
CA MET A 193 1.54 22.96 1.44
C MET A 193 3.05 23.26 1.30
N ASN A 194 3.42 24.45 0.84
CA ASN A 194 4.83 24.84 0.78
C ASN A 194 5.49 24.86 2.16
N ALA A 195 4.82 25.41 3.18
CA ALA A 195 5.31 25.37 4.56
C ALA A 195 5.44 23.93 5.09
N THR A 196 4.48 23.06 4.76
CA THR A 196 4.56 21.62 5.08
C THR A 196 5.79 20.97 4.46
N LEU A 197 6.12 21.30 3.20
CA LEU A 197 7.31 20.79 2.52
C LEU A 197 8.61 21.36 3.10
N ASP A 198 8.62 22.63 3.53
CA ASP A 198 9.77 23.24 4.18
C ASP A 198 10.16 22.48 5.44
N GLU A 199 9.19 22.13 6.30
CA GLU A 199 9.45 21.35 7.51
C GLU A 199 9.77 19.88 7.19
N ALA A 200 9.01 19.25 6.29
CA ALA A 200 9.23 17.86 5.91
C ALA A 200 10.65 17.62 5.38
N LEU A 201 11.18 18.51 4.54
CA LEU A 201 12.49 18.35 3.92
C LEU A 201 13.65 18.58 4.90
N LYS A 202 13.47 19.41 5.95
CA LYS A 202 14.47 19.58 7.03
C LYS A 202 14.71 18.29 7.81
N LEU A 203 13.75 17.36 7.77
CA LEU A 203 13.89 16.07 8.43
C LEU A 203 14.89 15.16 7.71
N GLU A 204 15.21 15.38 6.43
CA GLU A 204 16.18 14.58 5.67
C GLU A 204 15.91 13.06 5.76
N LEU A 205 14.64 12.67 5.61
CA LEU A 205 14.23 11.27 5.66
C LEU A 205 14.58 10.53 4.37
N GLN A 206 14.50 9.21 4.41
CA GLN A 206 14.89 8.37 3.28
C GLN A 206 13.78 8.29 2.23
N HIS A 207 12.53 8.49 2.66
CA HIS A 207 11.33 8.34 1.85
C HIS A 207 10.23 9.31 2.29
N TYR A 208 9.40 9.73 1.33
CA TYR A 208 8.23 10.57 1.56
C TYR A 208 7.07 10.07 0.70
N SER A 209 5.88 10.02 1.28
CA SER A 209 4.62 9.80 0.59
C SER A 209 3.86 11.13 0.54
N ALA A 210 3.30 11.48 -0.60
CA ALA A 210 2.44 12.65 -0.76
C ALA A 210 1.27 12.29 -1.70
N TYR A 211 0.05 12.32 -1.17
CA TYR A 211 -1.14 11.91 -1.89
C TYR A 211 -2.33 12.82 -1.63
N SER A 212 -3.23 12.90 -2.60
CA SER A 212 -4.50 13.64 -2.51
C SER A 212 -5.44 13.03 -1.49
N LEU A 213 -6.12 13.90 -0.74
CA LEU A 213 -7.32 13.54 -0.01
C LEU A 213 -8.35 12.96 -0.98
N LYS A 214 -8.82 11.75 -0.69
CA LYS A 214 -9.97 11.16 -1.37
C LYS A 214 -11.21 11.24 -0.48
N ILE A 215 -12.34 11.58 -1.08
CA ILE A 215 -13.64 11.62 -0.41
C ILE A 215 -14.34 10.29 -0.60
N GLU A 216 -14.13 9.39 0.36
CA GLU A 216 -14.61 8.01 0.28
C GLU A 216 -15.96 7.84 0.97
N GLU A 217 -16.81 6.95 0.43
CA GLU A 217 -18.11 6.64 1.01
C GLU A 217 -17.99 6.18 2.47
N ASN A 218 -19.06 6.36 3.25
CA ASN A 218 -19.14 5.97 4.66
C ASN A 218 -18.14 6.71 5.59
N THR A 219 -17.61 7.84 5.16
CA THR A 219 -16.79 8.74 5.98
C THR A 219 -17.57 9.97 6.43
N LEU A 220 -17.06 10.66 7.47
CA LEU A 220 -17.61 11.95 7.88
C LEU A 220 -17.44 12.99 6.77
N PHE A 221 -16.28 12.99 6.10
CA PHE A 221 -16.00 13.90 4.99
C PHE A 221 -16.95 13.70 3.81
N HIS A 222 -17.29 12.46 3.44
CA HIS A 222 -18.33 12.22 2.43
C HIS A 222 -19.68 12.82 2.83
N THR A 223 -20.07 12.67 4.10
CA THR A 223 -21.30 13.29 4.62
C THR A 223 -21.26 14.83 4.56
N LEU A 224 -20.12 15.45 4.85
CA LEU A 224 -19.95 16.90 4.81
C LEU A 224 -19.87 17.43 3.38
N TYR A 225 -19.21 16.70 2.48
CA TYR A 225 -19.08 17.03 1.06
C TYR A 225 -20.45 17.10 0.39
N HIS A 226 -21.29 16.07 0.55
CA HIS A 226 -22.67 16.06 0.02
C HIS A 226 -23.58 17.14 0.61
N LYS A 227 -23.22 17.71 1.77
CA LYS A 227 -23.92 18.84 2.40
C LYS A 227 -23.35 20.20 1.99
N ASN A 228 -22.36 20.26 1.09
CA ASN A 228 -21.60 21.46 0.75
C ASN A 228 -20.99 22.15 1.98
N LYS A 229 -20.53 21.35 2.96
CA LYS A 229 -19.92 21.81 4.23
C LYS A 229 -18.44 21.43 4.37
N LEU A 230 -17.84 20.87 3.32
CA LEU A 230 -16.42 20.53 3.29
C LEU A 230 -15.70 21.51 2.35
N PRO A 231 -14.99 22.53 2.88
CA PRO A 231 -14.31 23.54 2.07
C PRO A 231 -13.00 22.97 1.50
N LEU A 232 -13.10 22.23 0.40
CA LEU A 232 -11.94 21.71 -0.33
C LEU A 232 -11.30 22.81 -1.20
N PRO A 233 -9.98 22.74 -1.44
CA PRO A 233 -9.33 23.63 -2.41
C PRO A 233 -9.88 23.40 -3.83
N SER A 234 -9.62 24.35 -4.72
CA SER A 234 -9.95 24.19 -6.14
C SER A 234 -9.07 23.12 -6.79
N GLU A 235 -9.52 22.55 -7.91
CA GLU A 235 -8.73 21.58 -8.69
C GLU A 235 -7.39 22.20 -9.15
N ASP A 236 -7.39 23.48 -9.52
CA ASP A 236 -6.17 24.22 -9.89
C ASP A 236 -5.19 24.33 -8.70
N ASP A 237 -5.70 24.61 -7.49
CA ASP A 237 -4.87 24.68 -6.28
C ASP A 237 -4.29 23.32 -5.92
N GLU A 238 -5.09 22.24 -5.98
CA GLU A 238 -4.61 20.89 -5.71
C GLU A 238 -3.55 20.45 -6.74
N LEU A 239 -3.77 20.74 -8.02
CA LEU A 239 -2.79 20.51 -9.07
C LEU A 239 -1.49 21.29 -8.80
N ASN A 240 -1.60 22.56 -8.40
CA ASN A 240 -0.45 23.38 -8.03
C ASN A 240 0.31 22.82 -6.82
N MET A 241 -0.40 22.27 -5.82
CA MET A 241 0.21 21.56 -4.70
C MET A 241 1.00 20.35 -5.19
N TYR A 242 0.39 19.49 -6.02
CA TYR A 242 1.04 18.28 -6.52
C TYR A 242 2.27 18.59 -7.38
N VAL A 243 2.17 19.53 -8.32
CA VAL A 243 3.30 20.01 -9.13
C VAL A 243 4.42 20.58 -8.26
N THR A 244 4.05 21.32 -7.21
CA THR A 244 5.02 21.85 -6.24
C THR A 244 5.73 20.73 -5.49
N VAL A 245 5.01 19.70 -5.01
CA VAL A 245 5.60 18.53 -4.37
C VAL A 245 6.62 17.85 -5.28
N MET A 246 6.22 17.52 -6.52
CA MET A 246 7.10 16.86 -7.49
C MET A 246 8.39 17.65 -7.71
N ARG A 247 8.27 18.96 -7.95
CA ARG A 247 9.42 19.84 -8.18
C ARG A 247 10.34 19.92 -6.96
N ARG A 248 9.78 20.19 -5.78
CA ARG A 248 10.54 20.38 -4.52
C ARG A 248 11.25 19.09 -4.09
N MET A 249 10.59 17.94 -4.21
CA MET A 249 11.18 16.64 -3.91
C MET A 249 12.35 16.33 -4.86
N LYS A 250 12.18 16.59 -6.16
CA LYS A 250 13.25 16.43 -7.17
C LYS A 250 14.44 17.35 -6.89
N GLU A 251 14.20 18.63 -6.58
CA GLU A 251 15.24 19.60 -6.21
C GLU A 251 16.02 19.16 -4.95
N ALA A 252 15.34 18.56 -3.99
CA ALA A 252 15.95 17.98 -2.78
C ALA A 252 16.59 16.59 -3.02
N GLY A 253 16.65 16.12 -4.27
CA GLY A 253 17.31 14.88 -4.65
C GLY A 253 16.53 13.61 -4.31
N TYR A 254 15.20 13.68 -4.24
CA TYR A 254 14.33 12.52 -4.15
C TYR A 254 13.77 12.18 -5.53
N ARG A 255 13.81 10.89 -5.86
CA ARG A 255 13.21 10.37 -7.09
C ARG A 255 11.76 10.00 -6.80
N GLN A 256 10.83 10.54 -7.58
CA GLN A 256 9.49 9.97 -7.68
C GLN A 256 9.60 8.63 -8.41
N TYR A 257 9.21 7.53 -7.75
CA TYR A 257 9.29 6.19 -8.35
C TYR A 257 7.90 5.63 -8.68
N GLU A 258 6.86 6.16 -8.06
CA GLU A 258 5.45 5.95 -8.41
C GLU A 258 4.65 7.22 -8.11
N ILE A 259 3.37 7.25 -8.48
CA ILE A 259 2.47 8.42 -8.40
C ILE A 259 2.61 9.21 -7.09
N SER A 260 2.59 8.57 -5.94
CA SER A 260 2.52 9.24 -4.63
C SER A 260 3.81 9.21 -3.81
N ASN A 261 4.87 8.54 -4.25
CA ASN A 261 6.02 8.22 -3.41
C ASN A 261 7.35 8.68 -4.02
N PHE A 262 8.16 9.24 -3.13
CA PHE A 262 9.45 9.86 -3.41
C PHE A 262 10.49 9.23 -2.49
N ALA A 263 11.64 8.84 -3.02
CA ALA A 263 12.67 8.18 -2.24
C ALA A 263 14.08 8.60 -2.65
N LYS A 264 15.02 8.48 -1.72
CA LYS A 264 16.44 8.39 -2.08
C LYS A 264 16.67 7.08 -2.86
N PRO A 265 17.71 7.01 -3.71
CA PRO A 265 18.02 5.78 -4.45
C PRO A 265 18.14 4.57 -3.52
N SER A 266 17.50 3.46 -3.88
CA SER A 266 17.47 2.20 -3.11
C SER A 266 16.66 2.25 -1.81
N MET A 267 15.92 3.34 -1.56
CA MET A 267 15.03 3.49 -0.39
C MET A 267 13.54 3.48 -0.81
N GLU A 268 13.24 3.07 -2.04
CA GLU A 268 11.87 2.85 -2.49
C GLU A 268 11.21 1.70 -1.69
N SER A 269 9.92 1.84 -1.36
CA SER A 269 9.23 0.74 -0.66
C SER A 269 9.12 -0.49 -1.56
N ARG A 270 9.72 -1.59 -1.11
CA ARG A 270 9.67 -2.87 -1.82
C ARG A 270 8.25 -3.40 -1.90
N HIS A 271 7.49 -3.28 -0.81
CA HIS A 271 6.11 -3.75 -0.77
C HIS A 271 5.21 -3.01 -1.76
N ASN A 272 5.29 -1.68 -1.80
CA ASN A 272 4.52 -0.88 -2.76
C ASN A 272 4.86 -1.25 -4.20
N LYS A 273 6.15 -1.44 -4.52
CA LYS A 273 6.58 -1.88 -5.85
C LYS A 273 6.07 -3.28 -6.20
N ALA A 274 6.02 -4.21 -5.25
CA ALA A 274 5.44 -5.54 -5.48
C ALA A 274 3.95 -5.44 -5.86
N TYR A 275 3.21 -4.58 -5.16
CA TYR A 275 1.80 -4.31 -5.46
C TYR A 275 1.62 -3.67 -6.84
N TRP A 276 2.39 -2.64 -7.19
CA TRP A 276 2.30 -2.00 -8.51
C TRP A 276 2.73 -2.91 -9.66
N ARG A 277 3.60 -3.89 -9.41
CA ARG A 277 3.95 -4.94 -10.38
C ARG A 277 2.92 -6.06 -10.44
N ASN A 278 1.80 -5.95 -9.74
CA ASN A 278 0.73 -6.94 -9.65
C ASN A 278 1.25 -8.34 -9.26
N LEU A 279 2.26 -8.40 -8.38
CA LEU A 279 2.84 -9.66 -7.92
C LEU A 279 1.99 -10.26 -6.80
N ALA A 280 2.07 -11.58 -6.64
CA ALA A 280 1.37 -12.29 -5.57
C ALA A 280 1.82 -11.82 -4.17
N TYR A 281 0.86 -11.61 -3.28
CA TYR A 281 1.08 -11.26 -1.89
C TYR A 281 0.03 -11.90 -0.97
N TYR A 282 0.45 -12.23 0.25
CA TYR A 282 -0.44 -12.65 1.32
C TYR A 282 -1.19 -11.43 1.88
N GLY A 283 -2.49 -11.58 2.10
CA GLY A 283 -3.32 -10.59 2.79
C GLY A 283 -3.95 -11.20 4.03
N LEU A 284 -3.56 -10.69 5.21
CA LEU A 284 -3.87 -11.28 6.52
C LEU A 284 -4.46 -10.24 7.46
N GLY A 285 -5.37 -10.66 8.34
CA GLY A 285 -6.08 -9.80 9.28
C GLY A 285 -7.48 -9.39 8.81
N ALA A 286 -8.24 -8.78 9.72
CA ALA A 286 -9.63 -8.43 9.48
C ALA A 286 -9.77 -7.38 8.36
N GLY A 287 -10.53 -7.70 7.33
CA GLY A 287 -10.72 -6.86 6.16
C GLY A 287 -9.52 -6.77 5.21
N ALA A 288 -8.45 -7.54 5.45
CA ALA A 288 -7.31 -7.59 4.54
C ALA A 288 -7.70 -8.21 3.19
N HIS A 289 -7.05 -7.72 2.13
CA HIS A 289 -7.14 -8.27 0.78
C HIS A 289 -5.85 -8.99 0.44
N GLY A 290 -5.93 -10.13 -0.25
CA GLY A 290 -4.76 -10.84 -0.76
C GLY A 290 -4.93 -11.21 -2.23
N TYR A 291 -3.82 -11.44 -2.91
CA TYR A 291 -3.80 -11.88 -4.30
C TYR A 291 -2.70 -12.93 -4.49
N ALA A 292 -3.09 -14.17 -4.78
CA ALA A 292 -2.15 -15.27 -4.94
C ALA A 292 -2.74 -16.35 -5.85
N SER A 293 -1.91 -17.03 -6.65
CA SER A 293 -2.34 -18.15 -7.50
C SER A 293 -3.54 -17.81 -8.40
N GLY A 294 -3.57 -16.59 -8.94
CA GLY A 294 -4.67 -16.09 -9.78
C GLY A 294 -6.00 -15.87 -9.05
N LYS A 295 -6.01 -15.86 -7.71
CA LYS A 295 -7.20 -15.62 -6.89
C LYS A 295 -7.01 -14.40 -6.02
N ARG A 296 -7.99 -13.51 -6.02
CA ARG A 296 -8.13 -12.45 -5.04
C ARG A 296 -9.04 -12.93 -3.92
N HIS A 297 -8.73 -12.57 -2.69
CA HIS A 297 -9.65 -12.78 -1.57
C HIS A 297 -9.71 -11.54 -0.72
N PHE A 298 -10.78 -11.43 0.07
CA PHE A 298 -10.80 -10.50 1.18
C PHE A 298 -11.41 -11.13 2.42
N ASN A 299 -10.85 -10.75 3.57
CA ASN A 299 -11.23 -11.29 4.85
C ASN A 299 -12.45 -10.60 5.45
N ILE A 300 -13.09 -11.28 6.40
CA ILE A 300 -14.17 -10.72 7.21
C ILE A 300 -13.68 -9.43 7.90
N LYS A 301 -14.46 -8.35 7.77
CA LYS A 301 -14.10 -7.00 8.26
C LYS A 301 -14.23 -6.83 9.78
N GLY A 302 -15.31 -7.35 10.36
CA GLY A 302 -15.61 -7.16 11.79
C GLY A 302 -14.72 -7.98 12.70
N VAL A 303 -14.09 -7.35 13.70
CA VAL A 303 -13.09 -7.96 14.60
C VAL A 303 -13.60 -9.25 15.24
N GLN A 304 -14.77 -9.23 15.90
CA GLN A 304 -15.30 -10.44 16.55
C GLN A 304 -15.65 -11.54 15.54
N ALA A 305 -16.30 -11.18 14.43
CA ALA A 305 -16.66 -12.15 13.39
C ALA A 305 -15.42 -12.78 12.73
N TYR A 306 -14.34 -12.00 12.58
CA TYR A 306 -13.04 -12.48 12.13
C TYR A 306 -12.43 -13.48 13.14
N ILE A 307 -12.42 -13.15 14.44
CA ILE A 307 -11.93 -14.04 15.50
C ILE A 307 -12.69 -15.38 15.48
N ASP A 308 -14.03 -15.32 15.43
CA ASP A 308 -14.88 -16.50 15.41
C ASP A 308 -14.66 -17.37 14.16
N ALA A 309 -14.34 -16.74 13.02
CA ALA A 309 -14.05 -17.44 11.78
C ALA A 309 -12.69 -18.14 11.81
N CYS A 310 -11.64 -17.48 12.34
CA CYS A 310 -10.32 -18.11 12.54
C CYS A 310 -10.38 -19.36 13.42
N GLY A 311 -11.34 -19.42 14.36
CA GLY A 311 -11.59 -20.61 15.17
C GLY A 311 -12.13 -21.82 14.38
N LYS A 312 -12.63 -21.61 13.15
CA LYS A 312 -13.24 -22.63 12.28
C LYS A 312 -12.42 -22.93 11.03
N GLY A 313 -11.52 -22.02 10.61
CA GLY A 313 -10.74 -22.13 9.38
C GLY A 313 -10.17 -20.77 8.97
N LEU A 314 -9.93 -20.57 7.67
CA LEU A 314 -9.50 -19.28 7.14
C LEU A 314 -10.67 -18.26 7.16
N PRO A 315 -10.43 -16.99 7.57
CA PRO A 315 -11.46 -15.97 7.77
C PRO A 315 -11.89 -15.28 6.45
N ILE A 316 -11.86 -16.01 5.34
CA ILE A 316 -12.16 -15.50 4.00
C ILE A 316 -13.66 -15.22 3.90
N LYS A 317 -14.01 -13.97 3.57
CA LYS A 317 -15.40 -13.59 3.31
C LYS A 317 -15.78 -13.87 1.85
N GLU A 318 -14.89 -13.54 0.92
CA GLU A 318 -15.13 -13.71 -0.51
C GLU A 318 -13.83 -14.06 -1.23
N THR A 319 -13.96 -14.75 -2.36
CA THR A 319 -12.86 -15.06 -3.27
C THR A 319 -13.32 -14.80 -4.68
N HIS A 320 -12.42 -14.23 -5.49
CA HIS A 320 -12.62 -13.92 -6.90
C HIS A 320 -11.51 -14.57 -7.73
N ASP A 321 -11.91 -15.30 -8.77
CA ASP A 321 -10.99 -15.87 -9.74
C ASP A 321 -10.64 -14.80 -10.77
N VAL A 322 -9.37 -14.38 -10.79
CA VAL A 322 -8.90 -13.34 -11.72
C VAL A 322 -8.75 -13.96 -13.10
N SER A 323 -9.54 -13.46 -14.05
CA SER A 323 -9.46 -13.95 -15.43
C SER A 323 -8.13 -13.53 -16.07
N ARG A 324 -7.72 -14.23 -17.15
CA ARG A 324 -6.53 -13.84 -17.91
C ARG A 324 -6.62 -12.41 -18.45
N GLN A 325 -7.82 -11.98 -18.84
CA GLN A 325 -8.08 -10.63 -19.34
C GLN A 325 -7.87 -9.62 -18.21
N GLU A 326 -8.57 -9.80 -17.09
CA GLU A 326 -8.44 -8.96 -15.89
C GLU A 326 -6.97 -8.86 -15.42
N ALA A 327 -6.22 -9.96 -15.43
CA ALA A 327 -4.80 -9.93 -15.07
C ALA A 327 -3.94 -9.09 -16.03
N MET A 328 -4.26 -9.07 -17.34
CA MET A 328 -3.59 -8.19 -18.31
C MET A 328 -3.97 -6.72 -18.10
N GLU A 329 -5.25 -6.45 -17.80
CA GLU A 329 -5.75 -5.12 -17.51
C GLU A 329 -5.10 -4.56 -16.24
N ASP A 330 -5.04 -5.36 -15.18
CA ASP A 330 -4.34 -5.03 -13.94
C ASP A 330 -2.87 -4.71 -14.18
N PHE A 331 -2.17 -5.53 -14.99
CA PHE A 331 -0.77 -5.27 -15.32
C PHE A 331 -0.56 -3.87 -15.90
N MET A 332 -1.47 -3.43 -16.77
CA MET A 332 -1.44 -2.07 -17.33
C MET A 332 -1.87 -1.03 -16.30
N MET A 333 -3.03 -1.22 -15.67
CA MET A 333 -3.67 -0.26 -14.75
C MET A 333 -2.78 0.04 -13.54
N VAL A 334 -2.29 -1.00 -12.84
CA VAL A 334 -1.44 -0.80 -11.65
C VAL A 334 0.03 -0.58 -12.02
N GLY A 335 0.51 -1.21 -13.11
CA GLY A 335 1.91 -1.12 -13.52
C GLY A 335 2.31 0.28 -14.00
N LEU A 336 1.42 0.97 -14.73
CA LEU A 336 1.66 2.34 -15.20
C LEU A 336 1.71 3.37 -14.06
N ARG A 337 1.40 2.99 -12.82
CA ARG A 337 1.61 3.84 -11.64
C ARG A 337 3.10 3.98 -11.29
N LEU A 338 3.94 3.04 -11.71
CA LEU A 338 5.40 3.16 -11.61
C LEU A 338 5.91 4.13 -12.68
N LEU A 339 6.83 5.02 -12.31
CA LEU A 339 7.45 5.94 -13.28
C LEU A 339 8.43 5.25 -14.22
N ASP A 340 8.87 4.04 -13.89
CA ASP A 340 9.57 3.14 -14.83
C ASP A 340 8.61 2.50 -15.85
N GLY A 341 7.30 2.57 -15.60
CA GLY A 341 6.25 2.03 -16.46
C GLY A 341 6.17 0.50 -16.46
N VAL A 342 5.64 -0.01 -17.56
CA VAL A 342 5.38 -1.43 -17.81
C VAL A 342 6.33 -1.99 -18.86
N SER A 343 6.83 -3.21 -18.64
CA SER A 343 7.76 -3.88 -19.56
C SER A 343 7.06 -4.85 -20.50
N ASN A 344 7.45 -4.78 -21.78
CA ASN A 344 6.98 -5.70 -22.80
C ASN A 344 7.57 -7.12 -22.62
N ALA A 345 8.80 -7.24 -22.13
CA ALA A 345 9.38 -8.53 -21.74
C ALA A 345 8.65 -9.16 -20.55
N ASP A 346 8.31 -8.38 -19.52
CA ASP A 346 7.56 -8.85 -18.37
C ASP A 346 6.16 -9.32 -18.77
N PHE A 347 5.47 -8.52 -19.59
CA PHE A 347 4.16 -8.89 -20.13
C PHE A 347 4.23 -10.15 -20.98
N ARG A 348 5.23 -10.31 -21.86
CA ARG A 348 5.40 -11.55 -22.64
C ARG A 348 5.72 -12.75 -21.77
N ARG A 349 6.54 -12.59 -20.73
CA ARG A 349 6.87 -13.67 -19.80
C ARG A 349 5.63 -14.16 -19.07
N GLN A 350 4.82 -13.22 -18.59
CA GLN A 350 3.59 -13.55 -17.88
C GLN A 350 2.53 -14.09 -18.85
N PHE A 351 2.29 -13.40 -19.97
CA PHE A 351 1.15 -13.62 -20.86
C PHE A 351 1.37 -14.39 -22.16
N GLY A 352 2.62 -14.64 -22.55
CA GLY A 352 2.96 -15.31 -23.81
C GLY A 352 2.66 -14.49 -25.08
N ILE A 353 2.18 -13.25 -24.92
CA ILE A 353 1.84 -12.31 -26.01
C ILE A 353 2.39 -10.91 -25.66
N GLY A 354 2.48 -10.01 -26.64
CA GLY A 354 2.87 -8.61 -26.42
C GLY A 354 1.69 -7.72 -26.02
N MET A 355 1.94 -6.60 -25.35
CA MET A 355 0.91 -5.67 -24.86
C MET A 355 0.07 -5.06 -26.00
N GLU A 356 0.67 -4.89 -27.17
CA GLU A 356 0.03 -4.31 -28.35
C GLU A 356 -1.07 -5.21 -28.93
N GLN A 357 -1.07 -6.51 -28.62
CA GLN A 357 -2.11 -7.43 -29.09
C GLN A 357 -3.47 -7.16 -28.42
N PRO A 358 -3.58 -7.16 -27.08
CA PRO A 358 -4.84 -6.81 -26.41
C PRO A 358 -5.10 -5.30 -26.35
N PHE A 359 -4.05 -4.46 -26.28
CA PHE A 359 -4.21 -3.04 -25.95
C PHE A 359 -3.71 -2.06 -27.02
N GLY A 360 -3.48 -2.52 -28.26
CA GLY A 360 -2.90 -1.68 -29.31
C GLY A 360 -3.67 -0.37 -29.56
N ARG A 361 -5.00 -0.41 -29.54
CA ARG A 361 -5.85 0.78 -29.74
C ARG A 361 -5.73 1.77 -28.58
N GLN A 362 -5.74 1.29 -27.35
CA GLN A 362 -5.58 2.08 -26.13
C GLN A 362 -4.20 2.75 -26.12
N LEU A 363 -3.15 1.98 -26.41
CA LEU A 363 -1.78 2.48 -26.50
C LEU A 363 -1.64 3.58 -27.57
N GLU A 364 -2.15 3.36 -28.78
CA GLU A 364 -2.10 4.35 -29.86
C GLU A 364 -2.84 5.65 -29.49
N LYS A 365 -4.02 5.53 -28.87
CA LYS A 365 -4.79 6.68 -28.37
C LYS A 365 -4.00 7.47 -27.32
N LEU A 366 -3.35 6.79 -26.38
CA LEU A 366 -2.63 7.43 -25.28
C LEU A 366 -1.29 8.04 -25.74
N LEU A 367 -0.59 7.40 -26.67
CA LEU A 367 0.62 7.92 -27.32
C LEU A 367 0.29 9.18 -28.15
N SER A 368 -0.77 9.14 -28.96
CA SER A 368 -1.17 10.30 -29.78
C SER A 368 -1.63 11.50 -28.94
N ARG A 369 -2.17 11.26 -27.75
CA ARG A 369 -2.49 12.31 -26.77
C ARG A 369 -1.27 12.80 -25.96
N GLY A 370 -0.10 12.19 -26.12
CA GLY A 370 1.10 12.53 -25.37
C GLY A 370 1.04 12.15 -23.88
N LEU A 371 0.14 11.25 -23.48
CA LEU A 371 -0.01 10.81 -22.09
C LEU A 371 0.87 9.59 -21.77
N LEU A 372 1.18 8.79 -22.77
CA LEU A 372 2.21 7.75 -22.70
C LEU A 372 3.39 8.09 -23.60
N GLN A 373 4.54 7.53 -23.25
CA GLN A 373 5.70 7.46 -24.13
C GLN A 373 6.17 6.01 -24.25
N ALA A 374 6.64 5.67 -25.45
CA ALA A 374 7.28 4.39 -25.71
C ALA A 374 8.72 4.41 -25.18
N GLU A 375 9.12 3.31 -24.56
CA GLU A 375 10.49 3.02 -24.13
C GLU A 375 11.06 1.89 -24.99
N ASN A 376 12.36 1.58 -24.83
CA ASN A 376 13.01 0.49 -25.56
C ASN A 376 12.32 -0.87 -25.38
N ASP A 377 11.71 -1.12 -24.22
CA ASP A 377 10.94 -2.35 -23.93
C ASP A 377 9.67 -2.06 -23.12
N GLY A 378 8.78 -1.19 -23.63
CA GLY A 378 7.45 -1.00 -23.05
C GLY A 378 6.97 0.43 -23.07
N PHE A 379 6.17 0.81 -22.06
CA PHE A 379 5.50 2.11 -22.00
C PHE A 379 5.51 2.69 -20.59
N ARG A 380 5.61 4.00 -20.47
CA ARG A 380 5.41 4.73 -19.21
C ARG A 380 4.64 6.02 -19.41
N LEU A 381 4.14 6.58 -18.32
CA LEU A 381 3.53 7.91 -18.31
C LEU A 381 4.55 8.98 -18.70
N THR A 382 4.10 9.97 -19.47
CA THR A 382 4.83 11.24 -19.62
C THR A 382 4.61 12.13 -18.39
N GLU A 383 5.30 13.27 -18.30
CA GLU A 383 5.02 14.26 -17.26
C GLU A 383 3.56 14.73 -17.29
N GLN A 384 2.98 14.89 -18.49
CA GLN A 384 1.56 15.19 -18.64
C GLN A 384 0.70 13.98 -18.24
N GLY A 385 1.08 12.77 -18.65
CA GLY A 385 0.39 11.52 -18.29
C GLY A 385 0.26 11.32 -16.78
N LEU A 386 1.25 11.72 -16.00
CA LEU A 386 1.21 11.66 -14.53
C LEU A 386 0.06 12.50 -13.95
N LEU A 387 -0.25 13.65 -14.54
CA LEU A 387 -1.35 14.52 -14.11
C LEU A 387 -2.73 13.94 -14.45
N PHE A 388 -2.80 13.13 -15.51
CA PHE A 388 -4.01 12.46 -15.98
C PHE A 388 -3.99 10.96 -15.71
N GLY A 389 -3.27 10.51 -14.67
CA GLY A 389 -3.01 9.09 -14.43
C GLY A 389 -4.29 8.24 -14.40
N ASN A 390 -5.32 8.68 -13.69
CA ASN A 390 -6.59 7.95 -13.61
C ASN A 390 -7.28 7.79 -14.97
N ASP A 391 -7.24 8.81 -15.83
CA ASP A 391 -7.77 8.72 -17.20
C ASP A 391 -6.97 7.70 -18.00
N VAL A 392 -5.64 7.68 -17.86
CA VAL A 392 -4.78 6.70 -18.52
C VAL A 392 -5.09 5.28 -18.06
N PHE A 393 -5.20 5.07 -16.75
CA PHE A 393 -5.45 3.74 -16.17
C PHE A 393 -6.82 3.20 -16.58
N GLY A 394 -7.85 4.08 -16.60
CA GLY A 394 -9.21 3.71 -17.00
C GLY A 394 -9.35 3.25 -18.44
N GLU A 395 -8.48 3.66 -19.36
CA GLU A 395 -8.52 3.20 -20.76
C GLU A 395 -8.23 1.71 -20.93
N PHE A 396 -7.55 1.08 -19.95
CA PHE A 396 -7.21 -0.33 -19.99
C PHE A 396 -8.24 -1.24 -19.31
N LEU A 397 -9.29 -0.68 -18.72
CA LEU A 397 -10.37 -1.44 -18.10
C LEU A 397 -11.54 -1.59 -19.08
N GLU A 398 -12.05 -2.80 -19.26
CA GLU A 398 -13.23 -3.09 -20.09
C GLU A 398 -14.55 -3.05 -19.32
#